data_AF-A0A7C6A497-F1
#
_entry.id   AF-A0A7C6A497-F1
#
_cell.length_a   1.000
_cell.length_b   1.000
_cell.length_c   1.000
_cell.angle_alpha   90.00
_cell.angle_beta   90.00
_cell.angle_gamma   90.00
#
_symmetry.space_group_name_H-M   'P 1'
#
loop_
_entity.id
_entity.type
_entity.pdbx_description
1 polymer ?
#
loop_
_entity_poly.entity_id
_entity_poly.type
_entity_poly.pdbx_seq_one_letter_code
_entity_poly.pdbx_strand_id
1 'polypeptide(L)'
;MEVEMKIRGLMMDPVTNMPIVILKDVNGNTILPIWVGIYEANAIALEIEKVSTPRPMTHDLLKSILQGLSAGVRKVVVNDLRDDTFYAIIWLEKDGQ
;
A
#
# COMPACT_ATOMS: atom_id res chain seq x y z
N MET A 1 18.28 -5.93 -5.13
CA MET A 1 17.96 -6.49 -3.80
C MET A 1 16.77 -5.71 -3.28
N GLU A 2 15.72 -6.38 -2.80
CA GLU A 2 14.52 -5.71 -2.28
C GLU A 2 14.77 -5.27 -0.83
N VAL A 3 14.30 -4.09 -0.46
CA VAL A 3 14.34 -3.59 0.93
C VAL A 3 12.94 -3.72 1.50
N GLU A 4 12.78 -4.45 2.60
CA GLU A 4 11.49 -4.54 3.27
C GLU A 4 11.14 -3.19 3.90
N MET A 5 9.94 -2.71 3.56
CA MET A 5 9.42 -1.42 4.00
C MET A 5 8.10 -1.62 4.74
N LYS A 6 7.86 -0.80 5.76
CA LYS A 6 6.59 -0.73 6.50
C LYS A 6 6.01 0.66 6.41
N ILE A 7 4.68 0.76 6.39
CA ILE A 7 4.01 2.05 6.49
C ILE A 7 4.24 2.60 7.89
N ARG A 8 4.95 3.73 7.98
CA ARG A 8 5.16 4.46 9.22
C ARG A 8 3.97 5.33 9.58
N GLY A 9 3.29 5.87 8.58
CA GLY A 9 2.10 6.71 8.73
C GLY A 9 1.75 7.46 7.45
N LEU A 10 0.69 8.27 7.55
CA LEU A 10 0.23 9.20 6.53
C LEU A 10 0.48 10.63 7.01
N MET A 11 0.86 11.51 6.10
CA MET A 11 1.04 12.94 6.35
C MET A 11 0.35 13.75 5.27
N MET A 12 0.12 15.04 5.52
CA MET A 12 -0.33 15.99 4.50
C MET A 12 0.84 16.88 4.12
N ASP A 13 1.09 17.03 2.83
CA ASP A 13 2.01 18.03 2.31
C ASP A 13 1.48 19.43 2.64
N PRO A 14 2.21 20.28 3.37
CA PRO A 14 1.73 21.60 3.76
C PRO A 14 1.63 22.59 2.59
N VAL A 15 2.27 22.28 1.45
CA VAL A 15 2.28 23.14 0.26
C VAL A 15 1.19 22.72 -0.71
N THR A 16 1.10 21.43 -1.01
CA THR A 16 0.18 20.91 -2.04
C THR A 16 -1.15 20.41 -1.47
N ASN A 17 -1.26 20.26 -0.14
CA ASN A 17 -2.36 19.56 0.53
C ASN A 17 -2.61 18.14 -0.03
N MET A 18 -1.58 17.52 -0.62
CA MET A 18 -1.66 16.14 -1.05
C MET A 18 -1.24 15.20 0.09
N PRO A 19 -1.95 14.07 0.28
CA PRO A 19 -1.51 13.04 1.20
C PRO A 19 -0.20 12.38 0.77
N ILE A 20 0.65 12.08 1.76
CA ILE A 20 1.92 11.38 1.60
C ILE A 20 1.90 10.12 2.47
N VAL A 21 2.13 8.96 1.86
CA VAL A 21 2.42 7.70 2.55
C VAL A 21 3.91 7.67 2.87
N ILE A 22 4.25 7.53 4.15
CA ILE A 22 5.64 7.42 4.58
C ILE A 22 5.97 5.95 4.79
N LEU A 23 6.83 5.40 3.94
CA LEU A 23 7.42 4.08 4.11
C LEU A 23 8.75 4.19 4.84
N LYS A 24 9.03 3.23 5.73
CA LYS A 24 10.29 3.15 6.47
C LYS A 24 10.83 1.73 6.42
N ASP A 25 12.14 1.58 6.26
CA ASP A 25 12.78 0.27 6.33
C ASP A 25 12.68 -0.32 7.75
N VAL A 26 12.85 -1.62 7.86
CA VAL A 26 12.76 -2.34 9.14
C VAL A 26 13.81 -1.89 10.16
N ASN A 27 14.98 -1.46 9.69
CA ASN A 27 16.06 -0.97 10.55
C ASN A 27 15.92 0.53 10.91
N GLY A 28 15.00 1.24 10.26
CA GLY A 28 14.69 2.63 10.54
C GLY A 28 15.66 3.66 9.95
N ASN A 29 16.57 3.25 9.06
CA ASN A 29 17.60 4.06 8.44
C ASN A 29 17.16 4.74 7.14
N THR A 30 16.15 4.18 6.46
CA THR A 30 15.68 4.65 5.15
C THR A 30 14.21 5.01 5.20
N ILE A 31 13.85 6.15 4.61
CA ILE A 31 12.47 6.63 4.47
C ILE A 31 12.18 6.85 2.99
N LEU A 32 11.01 6.42 2.54
CA LEU A 32 10.52 6.64 1.18
C LEU A 32 9.12 7.29 1.24
N PRO A 33 8.97 8.57 0.88
CA PRO A 33 7.68 9.21 0.74
C PRO A 33 7.04 8.87 -0.62
N ILE A 34 5.74 8.57 -0.62
CA ILE A 34 4.93 8.37 -1.84
C ILE A 34 3.68 9.25 -1.75
N TRP A 35 3.54 10.19 -2.67
CA TRP A 35 2.34 11.00 -2.79
C TRP A 35 1.22 10.16 -3.39
N VAL A 36 0.04 10.25 -2.80
CA VAL A 36 -1.16 9.52 -3.25
C VAL A 36 -2.37 10.45 -3.27
N GLY A 37 -3.44 10.04 -3.92
CA GLY A 37 -4.70 10.77 -3.87
C GLY A 37 -5.40 10.64 -2.52
N ILE A 38 -6.39 11.51 -2.30
CA ILE A 38 -7.17 11.58 -1.04
C ILE A 38 -7.94 10.28 -0.80
N TYR A 39 -8.48 9.66 -1.85
CA TYR A 39 -9.25 8.43 -1.72
C TYR A 39 -8.37 7.23 -1.36
N GLU A 40 -7.18 7.15 -1.94
CA GLU A 40 -6.18 6.13 -1.62
C GLU A 40 -5.68 6.29 -0.18
N ALA A 41 -5.35 7.51 0.22
CA ALA A 41 -4.92 7.81 1.58
C ALA A 41 -6.00 7.45 2.62
N ASN A 42 -7.26 7.76 2.33
CA ASN A 42 -8.37 7.40 3.22
C ASN A 42 -8.53 5.88 3.36
N ALA A 43 -8.41 5.13 2.27
CA ALA A 43 -8.47 3.67 2.31
C ALA A 43 -7.32 3.08 3.15
N ILE A 44 -6.11 3.63 3.03
CA ILE A 44 -4.95 3.24 3.83
C ILE A 44 -5.16 3.60 5.30
N ALA A 45 -5.67 4.79 5.59
CA ALA A 45 -5.92 5.26 6.96
C ALA A 45 -6.88 4.34 7.72
N LEU A 46 -8.01 3.98 7.09
CA LEU A 46 -9.00 3.08 7.68
C LEU A 46 -8.38 1.72 8.05
N GLU A 47 -7.51 1.17 7.20
CA GLU A 47 -6.84 -0.11 7.45
C GLU A 47 -5.76 -0.01 8.54
N ILE A 48 -5.03 1.11 8.61
CA ILE A 48 -4.06 1.37 9.69
C ILE A 48 -4.78 1.47 11.05
N GLU A 49 -5.91 2.17 11.08
CA GLU A 49 -6.72 2.36 12.28
C GLU A 49 -7.61 1.14 12.60
N LYS A 50 -7.62 0.12 11.73
CA LYS A 50 -8.43 -1.09 11.85
C LYS A 50 -9.93 -0.79 12.01
N VAL A 51 -10.40 0.23 11.29
CA VAL A 51 -11.81 0.63 11.29
C VAL A 51 -12.62 -0.37 10.48
N SER A 52 -13.61 -0.99 11.12
CA SER A 52 -14.56 -1.88 10.44
C SER A 52 -15.65 -1.06 9.73
N THR A 53 -15.84 -1.31 8.44
CA THR A 53 -16.90 -0.68 7.65
C THR A 53 -18.12 -1.61 7.54
N PRO A 54 -19.35 -1.06 7.47
CA PRO A 54 -20.57 -1.88 7.40
C PRO A 54 -20.73 -2.64 6.08
N ARG A 55 -19.94 -2.26 5.06
CA ARG A 55 -19.92 -2.86 3.73
C ARG A 55 -18.46 -3.05 3.31
N PRO A 56 -18.11 -4.14 2.60
CA PRO A 56 -16.76 -4.35 2.09
C PRO A 56 -16.33 -3.18 1.18
N MET A 57 -15.13 -2.66 1.42
CA MET A 57 -14.50 -1.66 0.55
C MET A 57 -13.84 -2.33 -0.66
N THR A 58 -13.35 -1.53 -1.61
CA THR A 58 -12.71 -2.05 -2.85
C THR A 58 -11.59 -3.05 -2.57
N HIS A 59 -10.75 -2.77 -1.57
CA HIS A 59 -9.63 -3.64 -1.20
C HIS A 59 -10.11 -4.93 -0.50
N ASP A 60 -11.18 -4.84 0.30
CA ASP A 60 -11.81 -6.03 0.89
C ASP A 60 -12.42 -6.93 -0.18
N LEU A 61 -13.11 -6.33 -1.16
CA LEU A 61 -13.68 -7.05 -2.30
C LEU A 61 -12.57 -7.73 -3.11
N LEU A 62 -11.46 -7.04 -3.40
CA LEU A 62 -10.30 -7.62 -4.09
C LEU A 62 -9.74 -8.81 -3.30
N LYS A 63 -9.59 -8.66 -1.97
CA LYS A 63 -9.16 -9.76 -1.09
C LYS A 63 -10.12 -10.94 -1.16
N SER A 64 -11.43 -10.71 -1.12
CA SER A 64 -12.44 -11.77 -1.24
C SER A 64 -12.38 -12.48 -2.60
N ILE A 65 -12.13 -11.76 -3.69
CA ILE A 65 -11.94 -12.34 -5.03
C ILE A 65 -10.71 -13.26 -5.03
N LEU A 66 -9.57 -12.79 -4.51
CA LEU A 66 -8.35 -13.60 -4.43
C LEU A 66 -8.56 -14.85 -3.59
N GLN A 67 -9.23 -14.72 -2.44
CA GLN A 67 -9.60 -15.86 -1.60
C GLN A 67 -10.50 -16.87 -2.33
N GLY A 68 -11.49 -16.40 -3.08
CA GLY A 68 -12.35 -17.26 -3.90
C GLY A 68 -11.59 -17.99 -5.02
N LEU A 69 -10.46 -17.46 -5.45
CA LEU A 69 -9.54 -18.08 -6.42
C LEU A 69 -8.44 -18.93 -5.76
N SER A 70 -8.49 -19.11 -4.43
CA SER A 70 -7.43 -19.75 -3.64
C SER A 70 -6.05 -19.12 -3.84
N ALA A 71 -6.01 -17.80 -4.06
CA ALA A 71 -4.80 -17.01 -4.23
C ALA A 71 -4.61 -16.03 -3.06
N GLY A 72 -3.36 -15.68 -2.77
CA GLY A 72 -2.98 -14.72 -1.74
C GLY A 72 -1.98 -13.70 -2.25
N VAL A 73 -1.95 -12.50 -1.67
CA VAL A 73 -0.87 -11.54 -1.92
C VAL A 73 0.35 -11.98 -1.12
N ARG A 74 1.45 -12.30 -1.80
CA ARG A 74 2.73 -12.67 -1.18
C ARG A 74 3.54 -11.45 -0.80
N LYS A 75 3.68 -10.49 -1.71
CA LYS A 75 4.38 -9.23 -1.51
C LYS A 75 3.98 -8.19 -2.55
N VAL A 76 4.24 -6.92 -2.24
CA VAL A 76 4.12 -5.81 -3.19
C VAL A 76 5.50 -5.18 -3.33
N VAL A 77 5.98 -5.03 -4.56
CA VAL A 77 7.32 -4.49 -4.84
C VAL A 77 7.18 -3.22 -5.67
N VAL A 78 7.55 -2.09 -5.08
CA VAL A 78 7.75 -0.83 -5.81
C VAL A 78 9.13 -0.91 -6.47
N ASN A 79 9.18 -0.95 -7.79
CA ASN A 79 10.40 -1.32 -8.53
C ASN A 79 10.87 -0.28 -9.55
N ASP A 80 10.05 0.72 -9.87
CA ASP A 80 10.41 1.73 -10.86
C ASP A 80 9.81 3.10 -10.50
N LEU A 81 10.45 4.15 -11.00
CA LEU A 81 10.01 5.54 -10.91
C LEU A 81 10.24 6.20 -12.26
N ARG A 82 9.15 6.61 -12.92
CA ARG A 82 9.20 7.28 -14.23
C ARG A 82 8.29 8.49 -14.18
N ASP A 83 8.81 9.64 -14.59
CA ASP A 83 8.04 10.89 -14.64
C ASP A 83 7.24 11.13 -13.34
N ASP A 84 7.94 11.09 -12.21
CA ASP A 84 7.40 11.24 -10.85
C ASP A 84 6.32 10.23 -10.43
N THR A 85 6.16 9.14 -11.20
CA THR A 85 5.18 8.07 -10.94
C THR A 85 5.88 6.79 -10.50
N PHE A 86 5.54 6.32 -9.30
CA PHE A 86 5.98 5.01 -8.80
C PHE A 86 5.20 3.88 -9.48
N TYR A 87 5.92 2.86 -9.92
CA TYR A 87 5.35 1.61 -10.42
C TYR A 87 5.59 0.48 -9.41
N ALA A 88 4.56 -0.35 -9.25
CA ALA A 88 4.60 -1.48 -8.34
C ALA A 88 4.05 -2.75 -8.98
N ILE A 89 4.55 -3.88 -8.52
CA ILE A 89 4.10 -5.22 -8.89
C ILE A 89 3.54 -5.89 -7.64
N ILE A 90 2.30 -6.38 -7.74
CA ILE A 90 1.68 -7.22 -6.72
C ILE A 90 1.99 -8.67 -7.07
N TRP A 91 2.80 -9.32 -6.25
CA TRP A 91 3.09 -10.75 -6.38
C TRP A 91 2.00 -11.53 -5.69
N LEU A 92 1.24 -12.28 -6.49
CA LEU A 92 0.25 -13.23 -6.00
C LEU A 92 0.89 -14.60 -5.91
N GLU A 93 0.46 -15.38 -4.92
CA GLU A 93 0.80 -16.79 -4.79
C GLU A 93 -0.49 -17.62 -4.88
N LYS A 94 -0.46 -18.66 -5.68
CA LYS A 94 -1.56 -19.63 -5.83
C LYS A 94 -0.97 -21.02 -5.99
N ASP A 95 -1.45 -21.98 -5.21
CA ASP A 95 -0.97 -23.38 -5.25
C ASP A 95 0.57 -23.50 -5.07
N GLY A 96 1.18 -22.57 -4.32
CA GLY A 96 2.63 -22.50 -4.08
C GLY A 96 3.47 -21.92 -5.22
N GLN A 97 2.82 -21.34 -6.24
CA GLN A 97 3.44 -20.67 -7.40
C GLN A 97 3.16 -19.18 -7.41
#